data_AF-A0A132A8S2-F1
#
_entry.id   AF-A0A132A8S2-F1
#
_cell.length_a   1.000
_cell.length_b   1.000
_cell.length_c   1.000
_cell.angle_alpha   90.00
_cell.angle_beta   90.00
_cell.angle_gamma   90.00
#
_symmetry.space_group_name_H-M   'P 1'
#
loop_
_entity.id
_entity.type
_entity.pdbx_description
1 polymer ?
#
loop_
_entity_poly.entity_id
_entity_poly.type
_entity_poly.pdbx_seq_one_letter_code
_entity_poly.pdbx_strand_id
1 'polypeptide(L)'
;MHGLNKEAIVYGLPRIDTTKTIINEICPAFLKPVKCEITPYRTLTGMCNNLEYPSWGSARSAMLRYMPPDYADGLSDPRTAKSGQPLPPPRVVSFMIHQDENDYDREVTYLVIAWGQMVDHDLTFASMPKGQWKRFDLIIPFFFVPTVRTSFENDFKSNSHFAFFF
;
A
#
# COMPACT_ATOMS: atom_id res chain seq x y z
N MET A 1 -22.23 14.42 4.16
CA MET A 1 -22.81 13.44 3.23
C MET A 1 -23.01 14.11 1.89
N HIS A 2 -22.09 13.92 0.95
CA HIS A 2 -22.31 14.31 -0.44
C HIS A 2 -23.43 13.42 -0.95
N GLY A 3 -24.53 13.97 -1.49
CA GLY A 3 -25.77 13.23 -1.84
C GLY A 3 -25.64 12.21 -2.98
N LEU A 4 -24.50 11.52 -3.09
CA LEU A 4 -24.17 10.52 -4.09
C LEU A 4 -24.31 9.12 -3.48
N ASN A 5 -24.90 8.20 -4.24
CA ASN A 5 -24.93 6.78 -3.89
C ASN A 5 -23.52 6.16 -4.02
N LYS A 6 -23.22 5.10 -3.23
CA LYS A 6 -21.96 4.37 -3.26
C LYS A 6 -21.59 3.89 -4.68
N GLU A 7 -22.57 3.41 -5.45
CA GLU A 7 -22.34 3.00 -6.84
C GLU A 7 -21.93 4.17 -7.75
N ALA A 8 -22.54 5.34 -7.55
CA ALA A 8 -22.18 6.55 -8.31
C ALA A 8 -20.76 7.02 -7.96
N ILE A 9 -20.35 6.87 -6.70
CA ILE A 9 -18.98 7.18 -6.26
C ILE A 9 -17.98 6.21 -6.90
N VAL A 10 -18.26 4.91 -6.81
CA VAL A 10 -17.34 3.85 -7.23
C VAL A 10 -17.20 3.75 -8.75
N TYR A 11 -18.31 3.81 -9.50
CA TYR A 11 -18.32 3.59 -10.94
C TYR A 11 -18.52 4.86 -11.76
N GLY A 12 -19.09 5.91 -11.17
CA GLY A 12 -19.38 7.17 -11.85
C GLY A 12 -18.18 8.12 -11.83
N LEU A 13 -17.66 8.46 -10.64
CA LEU A 13 -16.60 9.47 -10.50
C LEU A 13 -15.33 9.17 -11.31
N PRO A 14 -14.81 7.92 -11.38
CA PRO A 14 -13.61 7.64 -12.17
C PRO A 14 -13.78 7.84 -13.68
N ARG A 15 -15.02 7.92 -14.18
CA ARG A 15 -15.33 8.13 -15.61
C ARG A 15 -15.47 9.60 -15.98
N ILE A 16 -15.42 10.51 -15.00
CA ILE A 16 -15.58 11.95 -15.25
C ILE A 16 -14.30 12.50 -15.88
N ASP A 17 -14.43 13.10 -17.05
CA ASP A 17 -13.33 13.80 -17.72
C ASP A 17 -12.98 15.10 -16.96
N THR A 18 -11.78 15.16 -16.40
CA THR A 18 -11.28 16.32 -15.64
C THR A 18 -10.44 17.28 -16.49
N THR A 19 -10.18 16.97 -17.76
CA THR A 19 -9.24 17.73 -18.61
C THR A 19 -9.68 19.16 -18.87
N LYS A 20 -10.99 19.42 -18.92
CA LYS A 20 -11.60 20.74 -19.16
C LYS A 20 -11.97 21.48 -17.86
N THR A 21 -11.41 21.05 -16.74
CA THR A 21 -11.72 21.62 -15.41
C THR A 21 -10.46 22.17 -14.75
N ILE A 22 -10.65 22.95 -13.69
CA ILE A 22 -9.57 23.48 -12.86
C ILE A 22 -8.71 22.35 -12.26
N ILE A 23 -9.27 21.14 -12.09
CA ILE A 23 -8.57 19.97 -11.56
C ILE A 23 -7.41 19.55 -12.47
N ASN A 24 -7.49 19.80 -13.78
CA ASN A 24 -6.46 19.43 -14.75
C ASN A 24 -5.08 20.01 -14.42
N GLU A 25 -5.03 21.18 -13.78
CA GLU A 25 -3.78 21.83 -13.38
C GLU A 25 -3.10 21.12 -12.20
N ILE A 26 -3.90 20.45 -11.36
CA ILE A 26 -3.49 19.73 -10.14
C ILE A 26 -3.13 18.27 -10.46
N CYS A 27 -3.61 17.74 -11.59
CA CYS A 27 -3.34 16.37 -12.00
C CYS A 27 -1.82 16.12 -12.12
N PRO A 28 -1.31 15.02 -11.53
CA PRO A 28 0.12 14.74 -11.53
C PRO A 28 0.65 14.47 -12.94
N ALA A 29 1.94 14.76 -13.14
CA ALA A 29 2.59 14.72 -14.46
C ALA A 29 2.47 13.36 -15.18
N PHE A 30 2.39 12.24 -14.43
CA PHE A 30 2.19 10.91 -15.03
C PHE A 30 0.81 10.71 -15.67
N LEU A 31 -0.19 11.56 -15.40
CA LEU A 31 -1.49 11.51 -16.08
C LEU A 31 -1.52 12.37 -17.35
N LYS A 32 -0.46 13.14 -17.63
CA LYS A 32 -0.37 14.00 -18.81
C LYS A 32 0.20 13.20 -19.99
N PRO A 33 -0.22 13.49 -21.23
CA PRO A 33 0.36 12.84 -22.40
C PRO A 33 1.83 13.22 -22.52
N VAL A 34 2.71 12.22 -22.49
CA VAL A 34 4.16 12.38 -22.65
C VAL A 34 4.55 11.87 -24.04
N LYS A 35 5.38 12.63 -24.76
CA LYS A 35 5.98 12.15 -26.01
C LYS A 35 7.14 11.21 -25.66
N CYS A 36 7.01 9.95 -26.03
CA CYS A 36 8.04 8.93 -25.80
C CYS A 36 8.96 8.79 -27.01
N GLU A 37 10.24 8.56 -26.73
CA GLU A 37 11.25 8.19 -27.73
C GLU A 37 11.67 6.74 -27.50
N ILE A 38 11.88 6.00 -28.60
CA ILE A 38 12.34 4.61 -28.51
C ILE A 38 13.83 4.63 -28.19
N THR A 39 14.19 4.14 -27.01
CA THR A 39 15.58 4.00 -26.57
C THR A 39 15.82 2.57 -26.09
N PRO A 40 17.06 2.06 -26.15
CA PRO A 40 17.37 0.71 -25.70
C PRO A 40 17.44 0.57 -24.16
N TYR A 41 17.24 1.66 -23.41
CA TYR A 41 17.41 1.68 -21.96
C TYR A 41 16.11 2.04 -21.24
N ARG A 42 15.97 1.54 -20.01
CA ARG A 42 14.85 1.87 -19.14
C ARG A 42 15.04 3.27 -18.56
N THR A 43 13.95 4.02 -18.45
CA THR A 43 13.95 5.29 -17.72
C THR A 43 13.95 5.02 -16.21
N LEU A 44 14.60 5.89 -15.43
CA LEU A 44 14.61 5.78 -13.96
C LEU A 44 13.22 5.90 -13.33
N THR A 45 12.28 6.55 -14.05
CA THR A 45 10.91 6.73 -13.60
C THR A 45 9.99 5.59 -14.02
N GLY A 46 10.42 4.68 -14.90
CA GLY A 46 9.56 3.68 -15.53
C GLY A 46 8.61 4.22 -16.60
N MET A 47 8.64 5.52 -16.90
CA MET A 47 7.85 6.11 -17.99
C MET A 47 8.33 5.61 -19.37
N CYS A 48 7.40 5.59 -20.33
CA CYS A 48 7.63 5.19 -21.72
C CYS A 48 8.04 3.72 -21.94
N ASN A 49 7.86 2.86 -20.92
CA ASN A 49 8.02 1.42 -21.11
C ASN A 49 6.91 0.85 -22.02
N ASN A 50 5.71 1.44 -21.99
CA ASN A 50 4.63 1.18 -22.94
C ASN A 50 4.43 2.44 -23.82
N LEU A 51 4.53 2.28 -25.14
CA LEU A 51 4.45 3.41 -26.09
C LEU A 51 3.02 3.93 -26.30
N GLU A 52 2.02 3.07 -26.13
CA GLU A 52 0.60 3.44 -26.22
C GLU A 52 0.12 4.10 -24.92
N TYR A 53 0.60 3.60 -23.78
CA TYR A 53 0.29 4.11 -22.44
C TYR A 53 1.57 4.45 -21.67
N PRO A 54 2.17 5.64 -21.93
CA PRO A 54 3.47 6.04 -21.38
C PRO A 54 3.63 5.95 -19.86
N SER A 55 2.53 6.04 -19.09
CA SER A 55 2.55 6.11 -17.64
C SER A 55 2.32 4.78 -16.92
N TRP A 56 2.00 3.71 -17.64
CA TRP A 56 1.76 2.40 -17.04
C TRP A 56 3.03 1.85 -16.36
N GLY A 57 2.92 1.55 -15.06
CA GLY A 57 4.04 1.06 -14.26
C GLY A 57 5.09 2.12 -13.91
N SER A 58 4.82 3.40 -14.17
CA SER A 58 5.73 4.47 -13.76
C SER A 58 5.70 4.71 -12.25
N ALA A 59 6.84 5.08 -11.69
CA ALA A 59 6.95 5.43 -10.27
C ALA A 59 6.06 6.63 -9.92
N ARG A 60 5.61 6.68 -8.66
CA ARG A 60 4.70 7.73 -8.14
C ARG A 60 3.30 7.74 -8.79
N SER A 61 2.91 6.68 -9.50
CA SER A 61 1.52 6.48 -9.92
C SER A 61 0.67 5.89 -8.80
N ALA A 62 -0.65 5.97 -8.94
CA ALA A 62 -1.56 5.24 -8.06
C ALA A 62 -1.42 3.72 -8.25
N MET A 63 -1.62 2.95 -7.18
CA MET A 63 -1.67 1.49 -7.25
C MET A 63 -2.94 1.03 -8.00
N LEU A 64 -2.78 0.00 -8.83
CA LEU A 64 -3.89 -0.61 -9.56
C LEU A 64 -4.85 -1.30 -8.59
N ARG A 65 -6.16 -1.18 -8.85
CA ARG A 65 -7.20 -1.88 -8.10
C ARG A 65 -7.86 -2.93 -8.99
N TYR A 66 -7.75 -4.21 -8.61
CA TYR A 66 -8.46 -5.31 -9.29
C TYR A 66 -9.94 -5.41 -8.90
N MET A 67 -10.28 -4.90 -7.72
CA MET A 67 -11.66 -4.83 -7.22
C MET A 67 -12.02 -3.40 -6.81
N PRO A 68 -13.31 -3.04 -6.85
CA PRO A 68 -13.77 -1.75 -6.34
C PRO A 68 -13.35 -1.50 -4.89
N PRO A 69 -13.00 -0.25 -4.51
CA PRO A 69 -12.76 0.11 -3.12
C PRO A 69 -13.99 -0.14 -2.25
N ASP A 70 -13.75 -0.60 -1.01
CA ASP A 70 -14.79 -0.69 0.01
C ASP A 70 -14.47 0.24 1.18
N TYR A 71 -14.97 1.47 1.10
CA TYR A 71 -14.89 2.48 2.17
C TYR A 71 -16.23 2.64 2.87
N ALA A 72 -16.24 3.04 4.14
CA ALA A 72 -17.46 3.21 4.91
C ALA A 72 -18.34 4.35 4.38
N ASP A 73 -17.72 5.43 3.92
CA ASP A 73 -18.35 6.58 3.24
C ASP A 73 -18.38 6.43 1.70
N GLY A 74 -17.82 5.34 1.18
CA GLY A 74 -17.64 5.10 -0.25
C GLY A 74 -16.44 5.83 -0.89
N LEU A 75 -15.71 6.66 -0.15
CA LEU A 75 -14.65 7.53 -0.70
C LEU A 75 -13.31 7.38 0.00
N SER A 76 -13.26 7.51 1.33
CA SER A 76 -12.00 7.64 2.08
C SER A 76 -12.00 7.07 3.48
N ASP A 77 -13.15 6.98 4.14
CA ASP A 77 -13.23 6.47 5.51
C ASP A 77 -12.95 4.95 5.54
N PRO A 78 -12.15 4.46 6.51
CA PRO A 78 -11.89 3.03 6.62
C PRO A 78 -13.16 2.20 6.67
N ARG A 79 -13.12 1.03 6.05
CA ARG A 79 -14.28 0.14 5.94
C ARG A 79 -14.88 -0.21 7.30
N THR A 80 -16.19 -0.41 7.33
CA THR A 80 -16.93 -0.98 8.46
C THR A 80 -17.22 -2.46 8.21
N ALA A 81 -17.67 -3.18 9.25
CA ALA A 81 -18.12 -4.56 9.07
C ALA A 81 -19.39 -4.60 8.20
N LYS A 82 -19.62 -5.73 7.52
CA LYS A 82 -20.86 -5.96 6.74
C LYS A 82 -22.14 -5.83 7.58
N SER A 83 -22.04 -6.02 8.90
CA SER A 83 -23.13 -5.84 9.87
C SER A 83 -23.42 -4.36 10.21
N GLY A 84 -22.62 -3.42 9.71
CA GLY A 84 -22.69 -2.00 10.08
C GLY A 84 -21.96 -1.64 11.37
N GLN A 85 -21.37 -2.61 12.06
CA GLN A 85 -20.61 -2.41 13.31
C GLN A 85 -19.13 -2.07 13.03
N PRO A 86 -18.39 -1.48 13.99
CA PRO A 86 -16.95 -1.26 13.84
C PRO A 86 -16.18 -2.58 13.69
N LEU A 87 -15.09 -2.55 12.93
CA LEU A 87 -14.15 -3.68 12.86
C LEU A 87 -13.43 -3.88 14.20
N PRO A 88 -13.01 -5.11 14.53
CA PRO A 88 -12.21 -5.35 15.72
C PRO A 88 -10.89 -4.55 15.65
N PRO A 89 -10.38 -4.05 16.79
CA PRO A 89 -9.10 -3.35 16.81
C PRO A 89 -7.98 -4.23 16.22
N PRO A 90 -7.12 -3.69 15.33
CA PRO A 90 -6.05 -4.46 14.69
C PRO A 90 -5.13 -5.18 15.69
N ARG A 91 -4.90 -4.57 16.86
CA ARG A 91 -4.09 -5.16 17.93
C ARG A 91 -4.71 -6.42 18.52
N VAL A 92 -6.04 -6.46 18.65
CA VAL A 92 -6.77 -7.63 19.15
C VAL A 92 -6.66 -8.77 18.15
N VAL A 93 -6.81 -8.48 16.86
CA VAL A 93 -6.66 -9.46 15.78
C VAL A 93 -5.23 -10.01 15.73
N SER A 94 -4.23 -9.14 15.81
CA SER A 94 -2.82 -9.54 15.88
C SER A 94 -2.58 -10.47 17.08
N PHE A 95 -3.02 -10.09 18.27
CA PHE A 95 -2.80 -10.88 19.48
C PHE A 95 -3.53 -12.23 19.47
N MET A 96 -4.78 -12.26 19.01
CA MET A 96 -5.61 -13.47 19.08
C MET A 96 -5.31 -14.45 17.94
N ILE A 97 -4.97 -13.97 16.75
CA ILE A 97 -4.84 -14.80 15.54
C ILE A 97 -3.38 -15.04 15.14
N HIS A 98 -2.51 -14.03 15.28
CA HIS A 98 -1.11 -14.11 14.83
C HIS A 98 -0.19 -14.39 16.03
N GLN A 99 -0.25 -15.62 16.52
CA GLN A 99 0.61 -16.03 17.63
C GLN A 99 2.04 -16.28 17.15
N ASP A 100 3.00 -15.94 17.99
CA ASP A 100 4.41 -16.20 17.74
C ASP A 100 4.70 -17.65 18.12
N GLU A 101 4.87 -18.50 17.13
CA GLU A 101 5.26 -19.89 17.30
C GLU A 101 6.73 -20.05 16.93
N ASN A 102 7.49 -20.70 17.81
CA ASN A 102 8.90 -20.95 17.59
C ASN A 102 9.12 -22.19 16.70
N ASP A 103 8.53 -22.16 15.51
CA ASP A 103 8.68 -23.19 14.48
C ASP A 103 9.54 -22.66 13.33
N TYR A 104 10.53 -23.46 12.93
CA TYR A 104 11.47 -23.10 11.88
C TYR A 104 11.31 -24.05 10.71
N ASP A 105 11.16 -23.47 9.52
CA ASP A 105 11.15 -24.25 8.28
C ASP A 105 12.52 -24.91 8.05
N ARG A 106 12.51 -26.20 7.68
CA ARG A 106 13.73 -27.01 7.46
C ARG A 106 14.12 -27.13 5.99
N GLU A 107 13.23 -26.73 5.08
CA GLU A 107 13.39 -26.84 3.64
C GLU A 107 13.76 -25.48 3.02
N VAL A 108 13.41 -24.38 3.68
CA VAL A 108 13.61 -23.01 3.20
C VAL A 108 14.69 -22.28 3.98
N THR A 109 15.62 -21.67 3.26
CA THR A 109 16.67 -20.83 3.87
C THR A 109 16.17 -19.40 4.10
N TYR A 110 16.80 -18.70 5.04
CA TYR A 110 16.56 -17.27 5.29
C TYR A 110 16.74 -16.38 4.05
N LEU A 111 17.47 -16.83 3.03
CA LEU A 111 17.63 -16.10 1.77
C LEU A 111 16.28 -15.83 1.09
N VAL A 112 15.29 -16.71 1.25
CA VAL A 112 13.95 -16.53 0.65
C VAL A 112 13.25 -15.32 1.25
N ILE A 113 13.41 -15.08 2.57
CA ILE A 113 12.83 -13.92 3.25
C ILE A 113 13.49 -12.63 2.75
N ALA A 114 14.82 -12.61 2.70
CA ALA A 114 15.57 -11.44 2.23
C ALA A 114 15.28 -11.11 0.76
N TRP A 115 15.21 -12.15 -0.10
CA TRP A 115 14.85 -12.00 -1.50
C TRP A 115 13.43 -11.48 -1.68
N GLY A 116 12.46 -12.01 -0.91
CA GLY A 116 11.07 -11.55 -0.94
C GLY A 116 10.95 -10.06 -0.63
N GLN A 117 11.67 -9.57 0.38
CA GLN A 117 11.67 -8.15 0.72
C GLN A 117 12.36 -7.27 -0.33
N MET A 118 13.44 -7.76 -0.94
CA MET A 118 14.10 -7.05 -2.03
C MET A 118 13.16 -6.88 -3.23
N VAL A 119 12.40 -7.92 -3.58
CA VAL A 119 11.40 -7.86 -4.66
C VAL A 119 10.24 -6.92 -4.30
N ASP A 120 9.73 -6.97 -3.07
CA ASP A 120 8.68 -6.05 -2.61
C ASP A 120 9.10 -4.59 -2.75
N HIS A 121 10.32 -4.26 -2.28
CA HIS A 121 10.87 -2.90 -2.35
C HIS A 121 11.20 -2.42 -3.77
N ASP A 122 11.46 -3.32 -4.72
CA ASP A 122 11.66 -2.96 -6.13
C ASP A 122 10.32 -2.68 -6.82
N LEU A 123 9.25 -3.41 -6.45
CA LEU A 123 7.96 -3.33 -7.11
C LEU A 123 7.05 -2.24 -6.54
N THR A 124 7.02 -2.04 -5.23
CA THR A 124 6.01 -1.19 -4.60
C THR A 124 6.55 -0.35 -3.45
N PHE A 125 5.96 0.84 -3.28
CA PHE A 125 6.16 1.68 -2.11
C PHE A 125 4.97 2.64 -1.93
N ALA A 126 4.29 2.55 -0.78
CA ALA A 126 3.23 3.47 -0.40
C ALA A 126 3.72 4.42 0.69
N SER A 127 3.98 5.68 0.35
CA SER A 127 4.44 6.68 1.32
C SER A 127 3.32 7.12 2.26
N MET A 128 3.67 7.41 3.52
CA MET A 128 2.75 8.07 4.45
C MET A 128 2.36 9.47 3.98
N PRO A 129 1.07 9.87 4.11
CA PRO A 129 0.66 11.23 3.82
C PRO A 129 1.33 12.22 4.79
N LYS A 130 1.79 13.37 4.28
CA LYS A 130 2.26 14.48 5.11
C LYS A 130 1.04 15.26 5.62
N GLY A 131 0.61 15.02 6.86
CA GLY A 131 -0.53 15.72 7.49
C GLY A 131 -0.79 15.27 8.94
N GLN A 132 -1.56 16.07 9.69
CA GLN A 132 -1.87 15.80 11.10
C GLN A 132 -2.84 14.62 11.21
N TRP A 133 -2.33 13.52 11.74
CA TRP A 133 -3.00 12.23 11.88
C TRP A 133 -4.33 12.34 12.66
N LYS A 134 -5.46 12.00 12.03
CA LYS A 134 -6.36 11.09 12.73
C LYS A 134 -5.57 9.79 12.88
N ARG A 135 -5.45 9.28 14.09
CA ARG A 135 -4.67 8.09 14.44
C ARG A 135 -5.25 6.87 13.73
N PHE A 136 -4.90 6.72 12.46
CA PHE A 136 -5.03 5.50 11.72
C PHE A 136 -3.75 4.76 12.00
N ASP A 137 -3.85 3.66 12.74
CA ASP A 137 -2.80 2.66 12.85
C ASP A 137 -2.63 2.00 11.47
N LEU A 138 -2.15 2.76 10.48
CA LEU A 138 -1.60 2.20 9.27
C LEU A 138 -0.27 1.60 9.69
N ILE A 139 -0.29 0.30 9.97
CA ILE A 139 0.93 -0.50 9.94
C ILE A 139 1.35 -0.52 8.47
N ILE A 140 2.14 0.47 8.06
CA ILE A 140 3.07 0.22 6.96
C ILE A 140 4.06 -0.76 7.58
N PRO A 141 4.21 -1.99 7.06
CA PRO A 141 5.29 -2.85 7.48
C PRO A 141 6.57 -2.18 6.99
N PHE A 142 7.15 -1.30 7.80
CA PHE A 142 8.60 -1.27 7.83
C PHE A 142 8.99 -2.65 8.28
N PHE A 143 9.38 -3.48 7.32
CA PHE A 143 9.87 -4.82 7.61
C PHE A 143 11.19 -4.68 8.37
N PHE A 144 11.10 -4.55 9.69
CA PHE A 144 12.24 -4.76 10.55
C PHE A 144 12.47 -6.26 10.58
N VAL A 145 13.47 -6.75 9.84
CA VAL A 145 13.97 -8.12 10.00
C VAL A 145 14.14 -8.35 11.49
N PRO A 146 13.43 -9.31 12.13
CA PRO A 146 13.67 -9.57 13.53
C PRO A 146 15.08 -10.15 13.60
N THR A 147 16.00 -9.35 14.12
CA THR A 147 17.26 -9.85 14.65
C THR A 147 16.88 -10.95 15.64
N VAL A 148 17.03 -12.21 15.24
CA VAL A 148 17.02 -13.31 16.19
C VAL A 148 18.15 -13.00 17.17
N ARG A 149 17.74 -12.82 18.42
CA ARG A 149 18.56 -12.70 19.62
C ARG A 149 19.79 -13.58 19.50
N THR A 150 20.91 -13.04 19.05
CA THR A 150 22.20 -13.67 19.29
C THR A 150 22.39 -13.65 20.79
N SER A 151 22.68 -14.82 21.37
CA SER A 151 23.10 -14.95 22.76
C SER A 151 24.32 -14.07 23.01
N PHE A 152 24.10 -12.80 23.35
CA PHE A 152 25.05 -11.94 24.03
C PHE A 152 24.24 -10.92 24.84
N GLU A 153 24.14 -11.23 26.13
CA GLU A 153 23.92 -10.34 27.28
C GLU A 153 22.60 -9.55 27.39
N ASN A 154 21.73 -10.08 28.25
CA ASN A 154 21.06 -9.38 29.36
C ASN A 154 21.18 -7.84 29.35
N ASP A 155 20.12 -7.12 28.93
CA ASP A 155 19.58 -5.91 29.61
C ASP A 155 18.55 -5.10 28.80
N PHE A 156 17.52 -5.72 28.20
CA PHE A 156 16.33 -4.95 27.84
C PHE A 156 15.05 -5.78 27.96
N LYS A 157 14.52 -5.84 29.19
CA LYS A 157 13.11 -6.13 29.44
C LYS A 157 12.29 -4.93 28.96
N SER A 158 11.47 -5.07 27.91
CA SER A 158 10.17 -4.39 27.77
C SER A 158 9.53 -4.68 26.41
N ASN A 159 8.48 -5.51 26.42
CA ASN A 159 7.27 -5.43 25.59
C ASN A 159 7.36 -4.80 24.18
N SER A 160 7.82 -5.57 23.20
CA SER A 160 7.60 -5.22 21.79
C SER A 160 7.26 -6.47 20.97
N HIS A 161 5.97 -6.82 20.97
CA HIS A 161 5.41 -7.84 20.07
C HIS A 161 5.00 -7.18 18.75
N PHE A 162 5.81 -7.37 17.71
CA PHE A 162 5.52 -6.95 16.34
C PHE A 162 4.91 -8.11 15.56
N ALA A 163 3.79 -7.88 14.89
CA ALA A 163 3.19 -8.81 13.96
C ALA A 163 3.38 -8.27 12.53
N PHE A 164 3.85 -9.13 11.63
CA PHE A 164 3.88 -8.85 10.20
C PHE A 164 2.48 -9.03 9.63
N PHE A 165 2.00 -8.03 8.88
CA PHE A 165 0.81 -8.14 8.04
C PHE A 165 1.29 -8.21 6.59
N PHE A 166 0.96 -9.31 5.90
CA PHE A 166 0.98 -9.40 4.43
C PHE A 166 -0.37 -8.89 3.89
#